data_AF-A0A959R1J7-F1
#
_entry.id   AF-A0A959R1J7-F1
#
_cell.length_a   1.000
_cell.length_b   1.000
_cell.length_c   1.000
_cell.angle_alpha   90.00
_cell.angle_beta   90.00
_cell.angle_gamma   90.00
#
_symmetry.space_group_name_H-M   'P 1'
#
loop_
_entity.id
_entity.type
_entity.pdbx_description
1 polymer ?
#
loop_
_entity_poly.entity_id
_entity_poly.type
_entity_poly.pdbx_seq_one_letter_code
_entity_poly.pdbx_strand_id
1 'polypeptide(L)'
;MKMNKPIHDYTKGSTAKFLEDLLGIEFSVFSTAQLEFIKDVPFSEIKMIDGYAIYTDNGDEYLMFAYLSKYKTKRWGSLPKFHTVECKTKLGFSNFSFSNKMPVDIYSKDEQKLLKDQYLRMCGNCKHEHMKSFWGRFSNIEWYDAVLEYARNRKIIVKRTDEYTAQWKQISTAYREKKGWQCEGCLILLKNLPDRKFLHVHHRNGKKSDNREENFQSLCILCHAFEHLDKVKQRKGFIQLDEFVSLKYEELKRLKNKYLNEWLTIKNDYFRNV
;
A
#
# COMPACT_ATOMS: atom_id res chain seq x y z
N MET A 1 2.61 15.40 19.62
CA MET A 1 3.88 15.97 19.14
C MET A 1 3.97 15.79 17.64
N LYS A 2 4.14 16.87 16.86
CA LYS A 2 4.54 16.76 15.44
C LYS A 2 5.99 16.28 15.43
N MET A 3 6.24 15.04 15.01
CA MET A 3 7.61 14.61 14.76
C MET A 3 8.10 15.32 13.50
N ASN A 4 9.06 16.22 13.67
CA ASN A 4 9.79 16.81 12.54
C ASN A 4 10.49 15.68 11.79
N LYS A 5 10.32 15.66 10.46
CA LYS A 5 11.11 14.78 9.58
C LYS A 5 12.59 15.13 9.82
N PRO A 6 13.46 14.16 10.18
CA PRO A 6 14.86 14.47 10.44
C PRO A 6 15.49 15.11 9.20
N ILE A 7 16.31 16.14 9.43
CA ILE A 7 16.97 16.94 8.38
C ILE A 7 17.89 16.05 7.53
N HIS A 8 18.41 14.96 8.11
CA HIS A 8 19.22 13.96 7.44
C HIS A 8 18.68 12.54 7.69
N ASP A 9 18.63 11.75 6.62
CA ASP A 9 18.30 10.32 6.65
C ASP A 9 19.61 9.52 6.65
N TYR A 10 20.14 9.22 7.83
CA TYR A 10 21.39 8.46 8.00
C TYR A 10 21.28 6.98 7.58
N THR A 11 20.08 6.53 7.18
CA THR A 11 19.84 5.19 6.66
C THR A 11 20.02 5.11 5.13
N LYS A 12 20.44 6.21 4.48
CA LYS A 12 20.75 6.27 3.05
C LYS A 12 22.09 6.95 2.77
N GLY A 13 22.66 6.64 1.60
CA GLY A 13 23.87 7.29 1.09
C GLY A 13 25.18 6.81 1.73
N SER A 14 26.24 7.61 1.62
CA SER A 14 27.58 7.26 2.09
C SER A 14 27.67 7.05 3.60
N THR A 15 26.93 7.82 4.39
CA THR A 15 26.86 7.64 5.85
C THR A 15 26.20 6.33 6.24
N ALA A 16 25.14 5.92 5.54
CA ALA A 16 24.54 4.61 5.77
C ALA A 16 25.55 3.51 5.49
N LYS A 17 26.26 3.56 4.36
CA LYS A 17 27.29 2.57 4.03
C LYS A 17 28.39 2.50 5.09
N PHE A 18 28.88 3.64 5.57
CA PHE A 18 29.83 3.69 6.68
C PHE A 18 29.28 3.03 7.95
N LEU A 19 28.02 3.28 8.31
CA LEU A 19 27.38 2.67 9.47
C LEU A 19 27.13 1.16 9.27
N GLU A 20 26.77 0.73 8.06
CA GLU A 20 26.65 -0.69 7.70
C GLU A 20 27.98 -1.41 7.88
N ASP A 21 29.08 -0.83 7.36
CA ASP A 21 30.44 -1.38 7.46
C ASP A 21 30.92 -1.38 8.92
N LEU A 22 30.67 -0.30 9.68
CA LEU A 22 31.12 -0.15 11.07
C LEU A 22 30.38 -1.09 12.03
N LEU A 23 29.06 -1.26 11.85
CA LEU A 23 28.21 -1.98 12.80
C LEU A 23 27.85 -3.41 12.32
N GLY A 24 28.21 -3.76 11.07
CA GLY A 24 27.83 -5.02 10.45
C GLY A 24 26.31 -5.18 10.33
N ILE A 25 25.60 -4.09 10.05
CA ILE A 25 24.14 -4.07 9.89
C ILE A 25 23.76 -3.75 8.43
N GLU A 26 22.52 -4.05 8.04
CA GLU A 26 22.00 -3.68 6.72
C GLU A 26 20.66 -2.95 6.87
N PHE A 27 20.54 -1.74 6.33
CA PHE A 27 19.35 -0.89 6.50
C PHE A 27 18.20 -1.24 5.54
N SER A 28 18.45 -1.95 4.44
CA SER A 28 17.51 -2.01 3.31
C SER A 28 16.49 -3.18 3.35
N VAL A 29 16.65 -4.13 4.26
CA VAL A 29 16.07 -5.48 4.14
C VAL A 29 14.57 -5.54 4.40
N PHE A 30 14.05 -4.66 5.25
CA PHE A 30 12.62 -4.56 5.57
C PHE A 30 12.10 -3.18 5.18
N SER A 31 12.36 -2.74 3.95
CA SER A 31 11.74 -1.52 3.43
C SER A 31 10.34 -1.81 2.88
N THR A 32 9.34 -1.08 3.39
CA THR A 32 8.01 -1.07 2.77
C THR A 32 7.94 0.08 1.77
N ALA A 33 7.67 -0.23 0.50
CA ALA A 33 7.46 0.78 -0.50
C ALA A 33 6.19 1.57 -0.17
N GLN A 34 6.33 2.86 0.12
CA GLN A 34 5.18 3.73 0.42
C GLN A 34 4.52 4.17 -0.88
N LEU A 35 3.19 4.06 -0.93
CA LEU A 35 2.39 4.56 -2.04
C LEU A 35 2.18 6.07 -1.89
N GLU A 36 2.86 6.84 -2.72
CA GLU A 36 2.61 8.26 -2.87
C GLU A 36 1.20 8.50 -3.43
N PHE A 37 0.54 9.54 -2.92
CA PHE A 37 -0.78 9.88 -3.41
C PHE A 37 -0.67 10.73 -4.68
N ILE A 38 -0.97 10.10 -5.81
CA ILE A 38 -1.04 10.76 -7.10
C ILE A 38 -2.50 11.17 -7.33
N LYS A 39 -2.75 12.46 -7.52
CA LYS A 39 -4.09 13.02 -7.66
C LYS A 39 -4.15 14.06 -8.77
N ASP A 40 -5.36 14.24 -9.30
CA ASP A 40 -5.70 15.25 -10.30
C ASP A 40 -4.85 15.19 -11.58
N VAL A 41 -4.37 13.99 -11.93
CA VAL A 41 -3.61 13.77 -13.17
C VAL A 41 -4.53 13.97 -14.37
N PRO A 42 -4.14 14.75 -15.39
CA PRO A 42 -4.93 14.93 -16.60
C PRO A 42 -4.90 13.69 -17.50
N PHE A 43 -5.93 13.50 -18.31
CA PHE A 43 -6.02 12.36 -19.22
C PHE A 43 -4.84 12.25 -20.20
N SER A 44 -4.19 13.36 -20.57
CA SER A 44 -3.02 13.38 -21.46
C SER A 44 -1.81 12.61 -20.92
N GLU A 45 -1.73 12.40 -19.61
CA GLU A 45 -0.67 11.64 -18.96
C GLU A 45 -1.04 10.16 -18.71
N ILE A 46 -2.27 9.78 -19.05
CA ILE A 46 -2.81 8.44 -18.82
C ILE A 46 -2.64 7.58 -20.07
N LYS A 47 -2.08 6.38 -19.90
CA LYS A 47 -2.04 5.36 -20.95
C LYS A 47 -3.22 4.42 -20.78
N MET A 48 -3.98 4.19 -21.85
CA MET A 48 -5.04 3.19 -21.88
C MET A 48 -4.46 1.84 -22.29
N ILE A 49 -4.52 0.85 -21.42
CA ILE A 49 -4.01 -0.51 -21.67
C ILE A 49 -5.15 -1.49 -21.38
N ASP A 50 -5.61 -2.22 -22.39
CA ASP A 50 -6.77 -3.14 -22.30
C ASP A 50 -8.01 -2.48 -21.67
N GLY A 51 -8.24 -1.20 -21.99
CA GLY A 51 -9.34 -0.41 -21.44
C GLY A 51 -9.12 0.14 -20.02
N TYR A 52 -7.99 -0.16 -19.37
CA TYR A 52 -7.63 0.36 -18.04
C TYR A 52 -6.78 1.63 -18.14
N ALA A 53 -7.02 2.57 -17.24
CA ALA A 53 -6.22 3.80 -17.13
C ALA A 53 -4.96 3.53 -16.31
N ILE A 54 -3.79 3.60 -16.94
CA ILE A 54 -2.50 3.32 -16.32
C ILE A 54 -1.63 4.58 -16.35
N TYR A 55 -1.06 4.92 -15.20
CA TYR A 55 -0.04 5.95 -15.07
C TYR A 55 1.30 5.29 -14.74
N THR A 56 2.39 5.82 -15.29
CA THR A 56 3.75 5.33 -15.02
C THR A 56 4.59 6.48 -14.52
N ASP A 57 5.27 6.27 -13.39
CA ASP A 57 6.22 7.23 -12.83
C ASP A 57 7.45 6.48 -12.30
N ASN A 58 8.63 6.90 -12.73
CA ASN A 58 9.92 6.33 -12.30
C ASN A 58 10.01 4.79 -12.38
N GLY A 59 9.36 4.18 -13.38
CA GLY A 59 9.32 2.72 -13.58
C GLY A 59 8.28 1.99 -12.73
N ASP A 60 7.57 2.68 -11.84
CA ASP A 60 6.39 2.16 -11.17
C ASP A 60 5.14 2.44 -12.01
N GLU A 61 4.17 1.54 -11.93
CA GLU A 61 2.88 1.64 -12.61
C GLU A 61 1.75 1.72 -11.61
N TYR A 62 0.70 2.45 -11.96
CA TYR A 62 -0.46 2.67 -11.11
C TYR A 62 -1.74 2.52 -11.93
N LEU A 63 -2.67 1.70 -11.44
CA LEU A 63 -4.06 1.71 -11.91
C LEU A 63 -4.71 3.02 -11.44
N MET A 64 -5.23 3.80 -12.37
CA MET A 64 -5.79 5.11 -12.08
C MET A 64 -7.32 5.06 -12.04
N PHE A 65 -7.87 5.67 -10.99
CA PHE A 65 -9.30 5.85 -10.77
C PHE A 65 -9.73 7.17 -11.41
N ALA A 66 -10.52 7.08 -12.48
CA ALA A 66 -11.19 8.23 -13.08
C ALA A 66 -12.43 8.61 -12.27
N TYR A 67 -12.59 9.89 -11.94
CA TYR A 67 -13.77 10.43 -11.26
C TYR A 67 -13.99 11.91 -11.65
N LEU A 68 -15.20 12.40 -11.39
CA LEU A 68 -15.51 13.82 -11.58
C LEU A 68 -15.12 14.60 -10.32
N SER A 69 -13.96 15.24 -10.34
CA SER A 69 -13.47 16.08 -9.22
C SER A 69 -14.38 17.27 -8.92
N LYS A 70 -15.17 17.72 -9.89
CA LYS A 70 -16.21 18.75 -9.72
C LYS A 70 -17.59 18.20 -10.05
N TYR A 71 -18.48 18.13 -9.06
CA TYR A 71 -19.78 17.44 -9.15
C TYR A 71 -20.93 18.30 -8.58
N LYS A 72 -22.18 18.00 -8.93
CA LYS A 72 -23.37 18.67 -8.36
C LYS A 72 -24.00 17.79 -7.28
N THR A 73 -23.39 17.76 -6.10
CA THR A 73 -23.71 16.79 -5.04
C THR A 73 -25.13 16.97 -4.49
N LYS A 74 -25.58 18.21 -4.32
CA LYS A 74 -26.92 18.50 -3.80
C LYS A 74 -28.01 18.14 -4.80
N ARG A 75 -27.81 18.45 -6.08
CA ARG A 75 -28.76 18.12 -7.16
C ARG A 75 -29.00 16.62 -7.30
N TRP A 76 -27.94 15.82 -7.17
CA TRP A 76 -28.03 14.36 -7.34
C TRP A 76 -28.22 13.59 -6.04
N GLY A 77 -28.07 14.24 -4.88
CA GLY A 77 -28.10 13.58 -3.58
C GLY A 77 -27.01 12.52 -3.40
N SER A 78 -25.91 12.63 -4.15
CA SER A 78 -24.84 11.62 -4.15
C SER A 78 -23.47 12.22 -4.44
N LEU A 79 -22.42 11.44 -4.16
CA LEU A 79 -21.08 11.67 -4.68
C LEU A 79 -20.94 11.10 -6.10
N PRO A 80 -19.95 11.56 -6.89
CA PRO A 80 -19.60 10.89 -8.14
C PRO A 80 -19.12 9.46 -7.88
N LYS A 81 -19.22 8.62 -8.91
CA LYS A 81 -18.66 7.25 -8.88
C LYS A 81 -17.29 7.25 -9.52
N PHE A 82 -16.40 6.36 -9.07
CA PHE A 82 -15.11 6.17 -9.72
C PHE A 82 -15.16 5.06 -10.78
N HIS A 83 -14.21 5.13 -11.70
CA HIS A 83 -14.07 4.24 -12.85
C HIS A 83 -12.61 3.80 -12.98
N THR A 84 -12.40 2.52 -13.27
CA THR A 84 -11.08 1.91 -13.47
C THR A 84 -10.84 1.43 -14.90
N VAL A 85 -11.93 1.31 -15.66
CA VAL A 85 -11.95 0.80 -17.04
C VAL A 85 -12.88 1.66 -17.89
N GLU A 86 -12.72 1.61 -19.21
CA GLU A 86 -13.60 2.20 -20.22
C GLU A 86 -14.96 1.51 -20.31
N CYS A 87 -15.76 1.68 -19.26
CA CYS A 87 -17.15 1.26 -19.30
C CYS A 87 -18.02 2.25 -20.09
N LYS A 88 -19.18 1.79 -20.57
CA LYS A 88 -20.15 2.61 -21.31
C LYS A 88 -20.51 3.94 -20.62
N THR A 89 -20.52 3.99 -19.29
CA THR A 89 -20.75 5.25 -18.56
C THR A 89 -19.57 6.19 -18.73
N LYS A 90 -18.33 5.73 -18.53
CA LYS A 90 -17.14 6.58 -18.68
C LYS A 90 -17.06 7.17 -20.08
N LEU A 91 -17.38 6.39 -21.12
CA LEU A 91 -17.36 6.84 -22.51
C LEU A 91 -18.38 7.95 -22.82
N GLY A 92 -19.48 8.03 -22.05
CA GLY A 92 -20.51 9.06 -22.19
C GLY A 92 -20.19 10.38 -21.46
N PHE A 93 -19.09 10.47 -20.74
CA PHE A 93 -18.70 11.67 -20.00
C PHE A 93 -17.26 12.08 -20.31
N SER A 94 -16.94 13.35 -20.05
CA SER A 94 -15.61 13.93 -20.21
C SER A 94 -15.18 14.64 -18.93
N ASN A 95 -13.96 15.21 -18.93
CA ASN A 95 -13.40 15.98 -17.81
C ASN A 95 -13.21 15.16 -16.53
N PHE A 96 -12.76 13.90 -16.67
CA PHE A 96 -12.33 13.10 -15.55
C PHE A 96 -10.98 13.58 -15.02
N SER A 97 -10.85 13.57 -13.70
CA SER A 97 -9.57 13.60 -12.99
C SER A 97 -9.19 12.18 -12.60
N PHE A 98 -7.89 11.93 -12.44
CA PHE A 98 -7.36 10.61 -12.13
C PHE A 98 -6.58 10.60 -10.81
N SER A 99 -6.79 9.56 -10.01
CA SER A 99 -6.06 9.30 -8.77
C SER A 99 -5.65 7.84 -8.63
N ASN A 100 -4.53 7.56 -7.96
CA ASN A 100 -4.05 6.18 -7.77
C ASN A 100 -4.56 5.49 -6.49
N LYS A 101 -5.27 6.22 -5.62
CA LYS A 101 -5.91 5.68 -4.40
C LYS A 101 -7.04 6.58 -3.92
N MET A 102 -7.76 6.10 -2.91
CA MET A 102 -8.75 6.87 -2.13
C MET A 102 -8.20 7.12 -0.71
N PRO A 103 -8.74 8.10 0.02
CA PRO A 103 -9.83 9.00 -0.37
C PRO A 103 -9.39 10.11 -1.35
N VAL A 104 -10.36 10.78 -1.97
CA VAL A 104 -10.15 11.94 -2.87
C VAL A 104 -10.97 13.15 -2.42
N ASP A 105 -10.59 14.33 -2.88
CA ASP A 105 -11.35 15.56 -2.64
C ASP A 105 -12.36 15.80 -3.78
N ILE A 106 -13.57 16.27 -3.45
CA ILE A 106 -14.64 16.57 -4.40
C ILE A 106 -15.12 18.01 -4.20
N TYR A 107 -15.12 18.80 -5.26
CA TYR A 107 -15.71 20.13 -5.27
C TYR A 107 -17.19 20.06 -5.68
N SER A 108 -18.08 20.42 -4.76
CA SER A 108 -19.51 20.58 -5.03
C SER A 108 -19.77 21.92 -5.72
N LYS A 109 -20.17 21.88 -6.99
CA LYS A 109 -20.43 23.08 -7.81
C LYS A 109 -21.70 23.82 -7.39
N ASP A 110 -22.73 23.09 -6.98
CA ASP A 110 -24.03 23.63 -6.60
C ASP A 110 -24.09 24.11 -5.14
N GLU A 111 -23.19 23.62 -4.29
CA GLU A 111 -23.02 24.10 -2.92
C GLU A 111 -21.77 24.97 -2.73
N GLN A 112 -20.95 25.12 -3.78
CA GLN A 112 -19.68 25.86 -3.79
C GLN A 112 -18.73 25.50 -2.64
N LYS A 113 -18.62 24.21 -2.30
CA LYS A 113 -17.81 23.71 -1.18
C LYS A 113 -16.89 22.55 -1.57
N LEU A 114 -15.73 22.48 -0.92
CA LEU A 114 -14.82 21.35 -1.02
C LEU A 114 -15.17 20.28 0.03
N LEU A 115 -15.48 19.08 -0.44
CA LEU A 115 -15.67 17.88 0.37
C LEU A 115 -14.35 17.11 0.40
N LYS A 116 -13.68 17.10 1.54
CA LYS A 116 -12.37 16.43 1.69
C LYS A 116 -12.49 14.96 2.05
N ASP A 117 -11.48 14.18 1.69
CA ASP A 117 -11.33 12.79 2.15
C ASP A 117 -12.55 11.89 1.86
N GLN A 118 -13.08 11.98 0.64
CA GLN A 118 -14.24 11.21 0.20
C GLN A 118 -13.85 9.85 -0.38
N TYR A 119 -14.48 8.79 0.12
CA TYR A 119 -14.42 7.45 -0.48
C TYR A 119 -15.55 7.31 -1.50
N LEU A 120 -15.19 7.19 -2.77
CA LEU A 120 -16.16 7.06 -3.85
C LEU A 120 -16.55 5.59 -4.06
N ARG A 121 -17.80 5.36 -4.46
CA ARG A 121 -18.26 4.03 -4.88
C ARG A 121 -17.91 3.76 -6.34
N MET A 122 -17.59 2.52 -6.67
CA MET A 122 -17.34 2.12 -8.07
C MET A 122 -18.60 2.26 -8.94
N CYS A 123 -18.43 2.71 -10.18
CA CYS A 123 -19.48 2.67 -11.20
C CYS A 123 -19.99 1.25 -11.43
N GLY A 124 -21.32 1.07 -11.47
CA GLY A 124 -21.94 -0.26 -11.67
C GLY A 124 -21.53 -0.92 -12.99
N ASN A 125 -21.37 -0.14 -14.07
CA ASN A 125 -20.88 -0.68 -15.34
C ASN A 125 -19.41 -1.10 -15.24
N CYS A 126 -18.55 -0.37 -14.51
CA CYS A 126 -17.19 -0.84 -14.24
C CYS A 126 -17.20 -2.15 -13.45
N LYS A 127 -18.11 -2.33 -12.47
CA LYS A 127 -18.24 -3.61 -11.75
C LYS A 127 -18.56 -4.76 -12.71
N HIS A 128 -19.46 -4.55 -13.68
CA HIS A 128 -19.80 -5.58 -14.66
C HIS A 128 -18.61 -5.98 -15.55
N GLU A 129 -17.79 -5.01 -15.96
CA GLU A 129 -16.59 -5.27 -16.77
C GLU A 129 -15.47 -5.96 -15.96
N HIS A 130 -15.26 -5.54 -14.70
CA HIS A 130 -14.20 -6.08 -13.84
C HIS A 130 -14.54 -7.43 -13.20
N MET A 131 -15.76 -7.60 -12.72
CA MET A 131 -16.13 -8.70 -11.84
C MET A 131 -16.76 -9.84 -12.65
N LYS A 132 -15.95 -10.87 -12.91
CA LYS A 132 -16.41 -12.12 -13.52
C LYS A 132 -17.30 -12.93 -12.59
N SER A 133 -17.10 -12.82 -11.27
CA SER A 133 -17.91 -13.53 -10.28
C SER A 133 -19.27 -12.86 -10.09
N PHE A 134 -20.31 -13.69 -9.95
CA PHE A 134 -21.67 -13.24 -9.69
C PHE A 134 -21.74 -12.38 -8.42
N TRP A 135 -21.10 -12.82 -7.33
CA TRP A 135 -21.05 -12.10 -6.05
C TRP A 135 -20.33 -10.75 -6.14
N GLY A 136 -19.24 -10.64 -6.91
CA GLY A 136 -18.53 -9.37 -7.12
C GLY A 136 -19.38 -8.30 -7.81
N ARG A 137 -20.42 -8.69 -8.56
CA ARG A 137 -21.35 -7.74 -9.21
C ARG A 137 -22.31 -7.09 -8.22
N PHE A 138 -22.62 -7.74 -7.09
CA PHE A 138 -23.55 -7.23 -6.08
C PHE A 138 -22.84 -6.59 -4.87
N SER A 139 -21.55 -6.86 -4.69
CA SER A 139 -20.76 -6.26 -3.60
C SER A 139 -20.48 -4.77 -3.80
N ASN A 140 -20.26 -4.08 -2.67
CA ASN A 140 -19.52 -2.83 -2.70
C ASN A 140 -18.06 -3.15 -2.99
N ILE A 141 -17.51 -2.52 -4.02
CA ILE A 141 -16.13 -2.68 -4.44
C ILE A 141 -15.43 -1.39 -4.03
N GLU A 142 -14.51 -1.53 -3.07
CA GLU A 142 -13.64 -0.46 -2.66
C GLU A 142 -12.47 -0.32 -3.65
N TRP A 143 -11.74 0.79 -3.56
CA TRP A 143 -10.62 1.06 -4.48
C TRP A 143 -9.55 -0.04 -4.43
N TYR A 144 -9.27 -0.56 -3.24
CA TYR A 144 -8.25 -1.60 -3.06
C TYR A 144 -8.67 -2.93 -3.70
N ASP A 145 -9.96 -3.27 -3.70
CA ASP A 145 -10.46 -4.49 -4.35
C ASP A 145 -10.26 -4.39 -5.86
N ALA A 146 -10.46 -3.20 -6.42
CA ALA A 146 -10.24 -2.96 -7.85
C ALA A 146 -8.76 -3.14 -8.24
N VAL A 147 -7.82 -2.67 -7.41
CA VAL A 147 -6.37 -2.87 -7.62
C VAL A 147 -6.02 -4.35 -7.57
N LEU A 148 -6.48 -5.06 -6.53
CA LEU A 148 -6.17 -6.47 -6.33
C LEU A 148 -6.75 -7.35 -7.45
N GLU A 149 -7.98 -7.08 -7.87
CA GLU A 149 -8.62 -7.81 -8.98
C GLU A 149 -7.91 -7.53 -10.30
N TYR A 150 -7.50 -6.28 -10.55
CA TYR A 150 -6.73 -5.94 -11.73
C TYR A 150 -5.37 -6.66 -11.73
N ALA A 151 -4.64 -6.64 -10.61
CA ALA A 151 -3.36 -7.34 -10.47
C ALA A 151 -3.49 -8.86 -10.67
N ARG A 152 -4.58 -9.47 -10.18
CA ARG A 152 -4.87 -10.91 -10.36
C ARG A 152 -5.08 -11.27 -11.82
N ASN A 153 -5.80 -10.44 -12.57
CA ASN A 153 -6.20 -10.73 -13.96
C ASN A 153 -5.19 -10.23 -15.01
N ARG A 154 -4.16 -9.51 -14.60
CA ARG A 154 -3.17 -8.94 -15.52
C ARG A 154 -2.34 -10.06 -16.16
N LYS A 155 -2.43 -10.18 -17.48
CA LYS A 155 -1.71 -11.21 -18.25
C LYS A 155 -0.20 -10.92 -18.36
N ILE A 156 0.15 -9.66 -18.56
CA ILE A 156 1.54 -9.22 -18.75
C ILE A 156 2.00 -8.54 -17.47
N ILE A 157 2.97 -9.17 -16.79
CA ILE A 157 3.55 -8.64 -15.56
C ILE A 157 4.88 -7.96 -15.91
N VAL A 158 4.91 -6.62 -15.80
CA VAL A 158 6.16 -5.86 -15.87
C VAL A 158 6.89 -5.99 -14.54
N LYS A 159 8.09 -6.56 -14.56
CA LYS A 159 8.94 -6.71 -13.37
C LYS A 159 9.95 -5.58 -13.29
N ARG A 160 10.20 -5.14 -12.07
CA ARG A 160 11.33 -4.28 -11.68
C ARG A 160 12.58 -5.12 -11.48
N THR A 161 13.71 -4.44 -11.27
CA THR A 161 15.01 -5.07 -10.99
C THR A 161 15.04 -5.87 -9.69
N ASP A 162 14.19 -5.54 -8.72
CA ASP A 162 14.05 -6.23 -7.42
C ASP A 162 13.07 -7.42 -7.45
N GLU A 163 12.70 -7.87 -8.66
CA GLU A 163 11.77 -8.97 -9.00
C GLU A 163 10.30 -8.72 -8.65
N TYR A 164 10.01 -7.62 -7.93
CA TYR A 164 8.64 -7.15 -7.74
C TYR A 164 8.05 -6.66 -9.04
N THR A 165 6.72 -6.56 -9.09
CA THR A 165 6.05 -5.97 -10.23
C THR A 165 6.10 -4.46 -10.16
N ALA A 166 6.04 -3.78 -11.31
CA ALA A 166 5.99 -2.31 -11.36
C ALA A 166 4.82 -1.72 -10.56
N GLN A 167 3.78 -2.51 -10.28
CA GLN A 167 2.59 -2.09 -9.52
C GLN A 167 2.67 -2.41 -8.03
N TRP A 168 3.78 -2.96 -7.55
CA TRP A 168 3.90 -3.48 -6.18
C TRP A 168 3.59 -2.45 -5.10
N LYS A 169 3.99 -1.19 -5.28
CA LYS A 169 3.65 -0.08 -4.36
C LYS A 169 2.13 0.04 -4.14
N GLN A 170 1.36 -0.05 -5.23
CA GLN A 170 -0.08 0.07 -5.19
C GLN A 170 -0.74 -1.20 -4.65
N ILE A 171 -0.31 -2.37 -5.13
CA ILE A 171 -0.83 -3.69 -4.71
C ILE A 171 -0.63 -3.91 -3.21
N SER A 172 0.58 -3.68 -2.71
CA SER A 172 0.91 -3.87 -1.30
C SER A 172 0.13 -2.91 -0.39
N THR A 173 -0.14 -1.69 -0.85
CA THR A 173 -0.95 -0.71 -0.10
C THR A 173 -2.43 -1.09 -0.12
N ALA A 174 -2.96 -1.47 -1.28
CA ALA A 174 -4.33 -1.94 -1.42
C ALA A 174 -4.61 -3.13 -0.50
N TYR A 175 -3.72 -4.13 -0.47
CA TYR A 175 -3.87 -5.29 0.40
C TYR A 175 -3.84 -4.92 1.89
N ARG A 176 -2.88 -4.09 2.32
CA ARG A 176 -2.79 -3.65 3.72
C ARG A 176 -4.02 -2.84 4.16
N GLU A 177 -4.55 -2.00 3.27
CA GLU A 177 -5.78 -1.25 3.54
C GLU A 177 -7.01 -2.16 3.62
N LYS A 178 -7.11 -3.15 2.71
CA LYS A 178 -8.14 -4.20 2.76
C LYS A 178 -8.14 -4.97 4.09
N LYS A 179 -6.95 -5.22 4.64
CA LYS A 179 -6.76 -5.84 5.97
C LYS A 179 -6.89 -4.86 7.12
N GLY A 180 -7.39 -3.64 6.88
CA GLY A 180 -7.62 -2.63 7.92
C GLY A 180 -6.34 -2.13 8.59
N TRP A 181 -5.18 -2.26 7.94
CA TRP A 181 -3.87 -1.99 8.50
C TRP A 181 -3.56 -2.84 9.74
N GLN A 182 -4.07 -4.07 9.80
CA GLN A 182 -3.84 -5.02 10.88
C GLN A 182 -2.85 -6.11 10.47
N CYS A 183 -1.97 -6.49 11.39
CA CYS A 183 -1.14 -7.68 11.23
C CYS A 183 -1.99 -8.95 11.37
N GLU A 184 -2.01 -9.80 10.36
CA GLU A 184 -2.69 -11.10 10.39
C GLU A 184 -1.94 -12.14 11.24
N GLY A 185 -0.69 -11.88 11.63
CA GLY A 185 0.11 -12.78 12.47
C GLY A 185 -0.07 -12.58 13.98
N CYS A 186 -0.26 -11.33 14.44
CA CYS A 186 -0.40 -11.02 15.86
C CYS A 186 -1.53 -10.02 16.18
N LEU A 187 -2.32 -9.62 15.18
CA LEU A 187 -3.49 -8.74 15.31
C LEU A 187 -3.20 -7.29 15.74
N ILE A 188 -1.93 -6.88 15.81
CA ILE A 188 -1.57 -5.48 16.10
C ILE A 188 -2.13 -4.56 15.01
N LEU A 189 -2.74 -3.45 15.42
CA LEU A 189 -3.37 -2.48 14.53
C LEU A 189 -2.44 -1.30 14.27
N LEU A 190 -2.05 -1.10 13.00
CA LEU A 190 -1.11 -0.08 12.56
C LEU A 190 -1.78 0.97 11.66
N LYS A 191 -2.99 1.40 12.06
CA LYS A 191 -3.85 2.29 11.26
C LYS A 191 -3.35 3.73 11.17
N ASN A 192 -2.61 4.21 12.18
CA ASN A 192 -2.07 5.57 12.21
C ASN A 192 -1.01 5.75 11.12
N LEU A 193 -1.03 6.89 10.41
CA LEU A 193 -0.13 7.15 9.28
C LEU A 193 1.36 6.86 9.57
N PRO A 194 1.94 7.27 10.72
CA PRO A 194 3.34 6.97 11.02
C PRO A 194 3.63 5.48 11.26
N ASP A 195 2.64 4.73 11.72
CA ASP A 195 2.78 3.31 12.08
C ASP A 195 2.66 2.38 10.85
N ARG A 196 1.96 2.83 9.80
CA ARG A 196 1.73 2.05 8.57
C ARG A 196 3.01 1.59 7.88
N LYS A 197 4.13 2.28 8.11
CA LYS A 197 5.47 1.90 7.59
C LYS A 197 5.93 0.54 8.12
N PHE A 198 5.45 0.15 9.31
CA PHE A 198 5.80 -1.12 9.96
C PHE A 198 4.90 -2.28 9.57
N LEU A 199 3.92 -2.07 8.67
CA LEU A 199 3.07 -3.14 8.16
C LEU A 199 3.45 -3.46 6.71
N HIS A 200 3.76 -4.74 6.48
CA HIS A 200 4.32 -5.27 5.25
C HIS A 200 3.36 -6.27 4.63
N VAL A 201 3.61 -6.62 3.37
CA VAL A 201 2.97 -7.76 2.71
C VAL A 201 4.01 -8.83 2.47
N HIS A 202 3.80 -10.00 3.07
CA HIS A 202 4.61 -11.19 2.89
C HIS A 202 4.01 -12.04 1.77
N HIS A 203 4.84 -12.49 0.83
CA HIS A 203 4.47 -13.50 -0.17
C HIS A 203 4.72 -14.88 0.44
N ARG A 204 3.66 -15.63 0.73
CA ARG A 204 3.73 -16.95 1.41
C ARG A 204 4.59 -17.95 0.65
N ASN A 205 4.58 -17.91 -0.68
CA ASN A 205 5.40 -18.78 -1.52
C ASN A 205 6.78 -18.21 -1.88
N GLY A 206 7.15 -17.03 -1.35
CA GLY A 206 8.39 -16.33 -1.66
C GLY A 206 8.49 -15.72 -3.07
N LYS A 207 7.53 -15.99 -3.97
CA LYS A 207 7.54 -15.50 -5.35
C LYS A 207 6.91 -14.10 -5.44
N LYS A 208 7.75 -13.05 -5.46
CA LYS A 208 7.37 -11.62 -5.53
C LYS A 208 6.54 -11.18 -6.74
N SER A 209 6.41 -12.04 -7.75
CA SER A 209 5.59 -11.79 -8.94
C SER A 209 4.21 -12.45 -8.86
N ASP A 210 3.99 -13.31 -7.87
CA ASP A 210 2.71 -13.96 -7.64
C ASP A 210 1.83 -13.06 -6.76
N ASN A 211 1.13 -12.13 -7.42
CA ASN A 211 0.29 -11.12 -6.78
C ASN A 211 -1.14 -11.59 -6.48
N ARG A 212 -1.37 -12.89 -6.42
CA ARG A 212 -2.67 -13.43 -6.02
C ARG A 212 -2.89 -13.15 -4.54
N GLU A 213 -4.09 -12.67 -4.19
CA GLU A 213 -4.41 -12.29 -2.81
C GLU A 213 -4.21 -13.44 -1.83
N GLU A 214 -4.48 -14.67 -2.26
CA GLU A 214 -4.31 -15.89 -1.45
C GLU A 214 -2.84 -16.17 -1.11
N ASN A 215 -1.90 -15.61 -1.87
CA ASN A 215 -0.47 -15.71 -1.62
C ASN A 215 0.05 -14.63 -0.67
N PHE A 216 -0.77 -13.65 -0.29
CA PHE A 216 -0.37 -12.57 0.58
C PHE A 216 -0.65 -12.86 2.05
N GLN A 217 0.11 -12.19 2.91
CA GLN A 217 -0.18 -12.05 4.33
C GLN A 217 0.28 -10.67 4.82
N SER A 218 -0.59 -9.94 5.50
CA SER A 218 -0.24 -8.64 6.06
C SER A 218 0.43 -8.84 7.42
N LEU A 219 1.71 -8.50 7.54
CA LEU A 219 2.49 -8.77 8.75
C LEU A 219 3.14 -7.49 9.25
N CYS A 220 3.14 -7.28 10.57
CA CYS A 220 4.01 -6.26 11.15
C CYS A 220 5.47 -6.65 10.95
N ILE A 221 6.38 -5.68 10.97
CA ILE A 221 7.80 -5.90 10.70
C ILE A 221 8.41 -6.99 11.61
N LEU A 222 7.99 -7.09 12.87
CA LEU A 222 8.42 -8.17 13.77
C LEU A 222 7.96 -9.55 13.24
N CYS A 223 6.67 -9.73 12.99
CA CYS A 223 6.16 -11.01 12.48
C CYS A 223 6.78 -11.35 11.12
N HIS A 224 6.91 -10.38 10.23
CA HIS A 224 7.48 -10.57 8.91
C HIS A 224 8.95 -10.96 8.96
N ALA A 225 9.74 -10.33 9.82
CA ALA A 225 11.16 -10.62 9.96
C ALA A 225 11.41 -12.04 10.45
N PHE A 226 10.52 -12.58 11.29
CA PHE A 226 10.62 -13.98 11.76
C PHE A 226 10.21 -15.02 10.71
N GLU A 227 9.58 -14.63 9.60
CA GLU A 227 9.49 -15.47 8.40
C GLU A 227 10.84 -15.56 7.65
N HIS A 228 11.82 -14.74 8.05
CA HIS A 228 13.18 -14.67 7.51
C HIS A 228 14.22 -14.62 8.65
N LEU A 229 14.11 -15.56 9.60
CA LEU A 229 14.90 -15.59 10.84
C LEU A 229 16.42 -15.57 10.59
N ASP A 230 16.88 -16.15 9.49
CA ASP A 230 18.28 -16.11 9.05
C ASP A 230 18.78 -14.67 8.87
N LYS A 231 17.97 -13.80 8.27
CA LYS A 231 18.29 -12.38 8.06
C LYS A 231 18.32 -11.62 9.38
N VAL A 232 17.38 -11.91 10.27
CA VAL A 232 17.34 -11.32 11.61
C VAL A 232 18.63 -11.64 12.35
N LYS A 233 19.03 -12.92 12.39
CA LYS A 233 20.28 -13.36 13.03
C LYS A 233 21.52 -12.69 12.46
N GLN A 234 21.52 -12.40 11.15
CA GLN A 234 22.55 -11.63 10.44
C GLN A 234 22.45 -10.11 10.64
N ARG A 235 21.67 -9.62 11.62
CA ARG A 235 21.49 -8.20 11.97
C ARG A 235 20.86 -7.34 10.87
N LYS A 236 20.24 -7.97 9.87
CA LYS A 236 19.60 -7.26 8.76
C LYS A 236 18.30 -6.61 9.23
N GLY A 237 18.16 -5.31 8.97
CA GLY A 237 17.00 -4.50 9.35
C GLY A 237 16.81 -4.32 10.86
N PHE A 238 17.86 -4.56 11.65
CA PHE A 238 17.83 -4.51 13.12
C PHE A 238 17.22 -3.21 13.66
N ILE A 239 17.60 -2.06 13.09
CA ILE A 239 17.14 -0.74 13.58
C ILE A 239 15.64 -0.56 13.39
N GLN A 240 15.07 -0.95 12.25
CA GLN A 240 13.62 -0.81 12.05
C GLN A 240 12.82 -1.78 12.93
N LEU A 241 13.35 -2.99 13.15
CA LEU A 241 12.76 -3.93 14.09
C LEU A 241 12.78 -3.36 15.51
N ASP A 242 13.93 -2.82 15.94
CA ASP A 242 14.07 -2.29 17.29
C ASP A 242 13.21 -1.05 17.53
N GLU A 243 13.14 -0.15 16.54
CA GLU A 243 12.24 1.01 16.55
C GLU A 243 10.79 0.53 16.76
N PHE A 244 10.34 -0.42 15.95
CA PHE A 244 8.98 -0.94 16.04
C PHE A 244 8.68 -1.61 17.39
N VAL A 245 9.55 -2.53 17.83
CA VAL A 245 9.32 -3.27 19.08
C VAL A 245 9.34 -2.31 20.27
N SER A 246 10.23 -1.32 20.28
CA SER A 246 10.28 -0.31 21.34
C SER A 246 9.02 0.55 21.36
N LEU A 247 8.55 1.02 20.20
CA LEU A 247 7.33 1.84 20.10
C LEU A 247 6.05 1.07 20.44
N LYS A 248 6.01 -0.24 20.18
CA LYS A 248 4.81 -1.07 20.30
C LYS A 248 4.88 -2.14 21.40
N TYR A 249 5.88 -2.05 22.29
CA TYR A 249 6.20 -3.10 23.27
C TYR A 249 4.98 -3.56 24.09
N GLU A 250 4.27 -2.63 24.75
CA GLU A 250 3.13 -2.95 25.59
C GLU A 250 1.97 -3.58 24.80
N GLU A 251 1.75 -3.12 23.57
CA GLU A 251 0.72 -3.68 22.70
C GLU A 251 1.08 -5.09 22.23
N LEU A 252 2.34 -5.32 21.83
CA LEU A 252 2.85 -6.63 21.44
C LEU A 252 2.78 -7.63 22.60
N LYS A 253 3.11 -7.19 23.82
CA LYS A 253 3.01 -7.99 25.05
C LYS A 253 1.56 -8.34 25.37
N ARG A 254 0.65 -7.36 25.32
CA ARG A 254 -0.80 -7.57 25.53
C ARG A 254 -1.38 -8.55 24.51
N LEU A 255 -0.96 -8.46 23.25
CA LEU A 255 -1.37 -9.35 22.17
C LEU A 255 -0.65 -10.72 22.19
N LYS A 256 0.25 -10.95 23.16
CA LYS A 256 1.05 -12.17 23.29
C LYS A 256 1.76 -12.53 21.99
N ASN A 257 2.39 -11.54 21.35
CA ASN A 257 3.13 -11.77 20.11
C ASN A 257 4.18 -12.88 20.32
N LYS A 258 4.08 -13.96 19.52
CA LYS A 258 4.92 -15.16 19.65
C LYS A 258 6.43 -14.91 19.53
N TYR A 259 6.84 -13.83 18.89
CA TYR A 259 8.25 -13.53 18.60
C TYR A 259 8.86 -12.47 19.52
N LEU A 260 8.07 -11.85 20.40
CA LEU A 260 8.55 -10.74 21.23
C LEU A 260 9.72 -11.17 22.12
N ASN A 261 9.60 -12.29 22.83
CA ASN A 261 10.65 -12.75 23.74
C ASN A 261 11.91 -13.19 22.98
N GLU A 262 11.76 -13.88 21.85
CA GLU A 262 12.90 -14.32 21.04
C GLU A 262 13.67 -13.11 20.48
N TRP A 263 12.96 -12.07 20.03
CA TRP A 263 13.59 -10.80 19.63
C TRP A 263 14.36 -10.14 20.78
N LEU A 264 13.81 -10.11 22.00
CA LEU A 264 14.50 -9.50 23.15
C LEU A 264 15.78 -10.27 23.51
N THR A 265 15.77 -11.60 23.39
CA THR A 265 16.98 -12.42 23.56
C THR A 265 18.02 -12.08 22.49
N ILE A 266 17.61 -12.09 21.21
CA ILE A 266 18.49 -11.73 20.08
C ILE A 266 19.09 -10.33 20.26
N LYS A 267 18.25 -9.34 20.65
CA LYS A 267 18.67 -7.97 20.95
C LYS A 267 19.73 -7.92 22.06
N ASN A 268 19.50 -8.60 23.18
CA ASN A 268 20.41 -8.62 24.30
C ASN A 268 21.77 -9.25 23.94
N ASP A 269 21.74 -10.33 23.16
CA ASP A 269 22.97 -10.99 22.71
C ASP A 269 23.78 -10.10 21.77
N TYR A 270 23.14 -9.21 21.01
CA TYR A 270 23.87 -8.23 20.21
C TYR A 270 24.62 -7.20 21.06
N PHE A 271 24.00 -6.66 22.11
CA PHE A 271 24.67 -5.68 22.98
C PHE A 271 25.72 -6.28 23.92
N ARG A 272 25.75 -7.61 24.09
CA ARG A 272 26.79 -8.30 24.86
C ARG A 272 28.07 -8.58 24.06
N ASN A 273 27.98 -8.56 22.74
CA ASN A 273 29.07 -8.90 21.81
C ASN A 273 29.64 -7.67 21.08
N VAL A 274 29.39 -6.47 21.62
CA VAL A 274 29.95 -5.18 21.19
C VAL A 274 30.71 -4.60 22.38
#